data_AF-K9X456-F1
#
_entry.id   AF-K9X456-F1
#
_cell.length_a   1.000
_cell.length_b   1.000
_cell.length_c   1.000
_cell.angle_alpha   90.00
_cell.angle_beta   90.00
_cell.angle_gamma   90.00
#
_symmetry.space_group_name_H-M   'P 1'
#
loop_
_entity.id
_entity.type
_entity.pdbx_description
1 polymer ?
#
loop_
_entity_poly.entity_id
_entity_poly.type
_entity_poly.pdbx_seq_one_letter_code
_entity_poly.pdbx_strand_id
1 'polypeptide(L)'
;MTICSKCGSKEVYRKHPSDLVLWCDMCGNSWQDNQTLRPLKQHSFWKSKNPYKGRHHVDVCLCPTDSQKYSFSLRYGNSFPLEWENPDYPEYPRLKGCFNSPDEAIDAGIEEIYSED
;
A
#
# COMPACT_ATOMS: atom_id res chain seq x y z
N MET A 1 4.50 -13.35 -1.60
CA MET A 1 5.30 -13.53 -2.84
C MET A 1 4.38 -14.05 -3.92
N THR A 2 4.25 -13.33 -5.03
CA THR A 2 3.36 -13.70 -6.14
C THR A 2 4.01 -14.79 -6.99
N ILE A 3 3.27 -15.84 -7.32
CA ILE A 3 3.74 -17.00 -8.11
C ILE A 3 3.01 -17.00 -9.45
N CYS A 4 3.70 -17.35 -10.53
CA CYS A 4 3.05 -17.50 -11.84
C CYS A 4 2.08 -18.69 -11.83
N SER A 5 0.80 -18.43 -12.03
CA SER A 5 -0.25 -19.47 -12.09
C SER A 5 -0.09 -20.47 -13.26
N LYS A 6 0.63 -20.08 -14.32
CA LYS A 6 0.81 -20.91 -15.53
C LYS A 6 1.93 -21.94 -15.41
N CYS A 7 3.03 -21.60 -14.74
CA CYS A 7 4.23 -22.45 -14.69
C CYS A 7 4.80 -22.66 -13.28
N GLY A 8 4.21 -22.06 -12.24
CA GLY A 8 4.67 -22.18 -10.85
C GLY A 8 5.96 -21.43 -10.53
N SER A 9 6.54 -20.69 -11.49
CA SER A 9 7.77 -19.91 -11.24
C SER A 9 7.54 -18.75 -10.28
N LYS A 10 8.56 -18.48 -9.45
CA LYS A 10 8.65 -17.31 -8.56
C LYS A 10 9.34 -16.12 -9.22
N GLU A 11 9.94 -16.32 -10.40
CA GLU A 11 10.59 -15.27 -11.19
C GLU A 11 9.51 -14.41 -11.87
N VAL A 12 8.98 -13.46 -11.09
CA VAL A 12 7.93 -12.53 -11.48
C VAL A 12 8.44 -11.10 -11.32
N TYR A 13 8.26 -10.27 -12.35
CA TYR A 13 8.71 -8.88 -12.34
C TYR A 13 7.64 -7.91 -12.86
N ARG A 14 7.85 -6.62 -12.58
CA ARG A 14 7.13 -5.51 -13.20
C ARG A 14 8.11 -4.74 -14.08
N LYS A 15 7.62 -4.15 -15.18
CA LYS A 15 8.47 -3.30 -16.05
C LYS A 15 8.77 -1.97 -15.37
N HIS A 16 7.78 -1.39 -14.69
CA HIS A 16 7.94 -0.22 -13.84
C HIS A 16 7.36 -0.49 -12.44
N PRO A 17 7.90 0.09 -11.35
CA PRO A 17 7.37 -0.10 -10.00
C PRO A 17 5.90 0.32 -9.80
N SER A 18 5.39 1.22 -10.67
CA SER A 18 3.99 1.65 -10.69
C SER A 18 3.10 0.80 -11.60
N ASP A 19 3.64 -0.19 -12.30
CA ASP A 19 2.83 -1.04 -13.17
C ASP A 19 2.04 -2.05 -12.33
N LEU A 20 0.78 -2.23 -12.70
CA LEU A 20 -0.06 -3.31 -12.16
C LEU A 20 0.17 -4.63 -12.91
N VAL A 21 0.78 -4.58 -14.09
CA VAL A 21 1.05 -5.80 -14.87
C VAL A 21 2.30 -6.49 -14.34
N LEU A 22 2.11 -7.71 -13.88
CA LEU A 22 3.17 -8.66 -13.56
C LEU A 22 3.48 -9.53 -14.76
N TRP A 23 4.76 -9.86 -14.92
CA TRP A 23 5.29 -10.72 -15.98
C TRP A 23 6.05 -11.88 -15.36
N CYS A 24 5.82 -13.08 -15.85
CA CYS A 24 6.66 -14.23 -15.53
C CYS A 24 7.85 -14.28 -16.49
N ASP A 25 9.06 -14.24 -15.95
CA ASP A 25 10.29 -14.27 -16.75
C ASP A 25 10.49 -15.63 -17.45
N MET A 26 9.99 -16.70 -16.82
CA MET A 26 10.20 -18.07 -17.33
C MET A 26 9.27 -18.45 -18.50
N CYS A 27 8.00 -18.05 -18.48
CA CYS A 27 7.01 -18.49 -19.47
C CYS A 27 6.34 -17.34 -20.24
N GLY A 28 6.71 -16.09 -19.96
CA GLY A 28 6.20 -14.90 -20.62
C GLY A 28 4.74 -14.56 -20.29
N ASN A 29 4.07 -15.31 -19.41
CA ASN A 29 2.70 -15.02 -19.00
C ASN A 29 2.62 -13.69 -18.26
N SER A 30 1.55 -12.92 -18.49
CA SER A 30 1.29 -11.66 -17.79
C SER A 30 -0.09 -11.65 -17.16
N TRP A 31 -0.22 -10.98 -16.01
CA TRP A 31 -1.51 -10.79 -15.32
C TRP A 31 -1.52 -9.47 -14.56
N GLN A 32 -2.72 -9.03 -14.17
CA GLN A 32 -2.92 -7.81 -13.37
C GLN A 32 -2.77 -8.13 -11.88
N ASP A 33 -2.07 -7.25 -11.16
CA ASP A 33 -2.03 -7.17 -9.70
C ASP A 33 -2.94 -6.02 -9.25
N ASN A 34 -3.47 -6.10 -8.02
CA ASN A 34 -4.35 -5.06 -7.49
C ASN A 34 -3.55 -3.92 -6.83
N GLN A 35 -2.24 -4.07 -6.69
CA GLN A 35 -1.35 -3.10 -6.07
C GLN A 35 -0.07 -2.88 -6.88
N THR A 36 0.53 -1.70 -6.70
CA THR A 36 1.86 -1.36 -7.22
C THR A 36 2.95 -1.85 -6.28
N LEU A 37 4.20 -1.93 -6.76
CA LEU A 37 5.34 -2.32 -5.91
C LEU A 37 5.69 -1.23 -4.89
N ARG A 38 5.48 0.03 -5.26
CA ARG A 38 5.76 1.20 -4.43
C ARG A 38 4.50 2.04 -4.24
N PRO A 39 4.40 2.82 -3.14
CA PRO A 39 3.34 3.80 -2.97
C PRO A 39 3.26 4.75 -4.17
N LEU A 40 2.03 5.12 -4.54
CA LEU A 40 1.76 6.10 -5.60
C LEU A 40 2.17 7.51 -5.17
N LYS A 41 1.99 7.81 -3.88
CA LYS A 41 2.39 9.05 -3.24
C LYS A 41 2.79 8.73 -1.80
N GLN A 42 3.69 9.52 -1.24
CA GLN A 42 4.11 9.39 0.14
C GLN A 42 4.16 10.76 0.79
N HIS A 43 3.65 10.84 2.01
CA HIS A 43 3.82 11.99 2.89
C HIS A 43 4.56 11.56 4.14
N SER A 44 5.52 12.36 4.61
CA SER A 44 6.22 12.08 5.88
C SER A 44 6.28 13.32 6.74
N PHE A 45 5.98 13.16 8.02
CA PHE A 45 5.97 14.25 9.00
C PHE A 45 6.49 13.78 10.35
N TRP A 46 6.77 14.73 11.24
CA TRP A 46 7.26 14.46 12.59
C TRP A 46 6.19 14.82 13.62
N LYS A 47 5.76 13.84 14.43
CA LYS A 47 4.88 14.05 15.58
C LYS A 47 5.74 14.24 16.84
N SER A 48 5.60 15.37 17.51
CA SER A 48 6.40 15.72 18.70
C SER A 48 5.82 15.25 20.03
N LYS A 49 4.53 14.86 20.05
CA LYS A 49 3.77 14.45 21.25
C LYS A 49 3.57 12.92 21.32
N ASN A 50 3.49 12.40 22.54
CA ASN A 50 3.14 11.01 22.85
C ASN A 50 1.67 10.70 22.53
N PRO A 51 1.27 9.43 22.31
CA PRO A 51 2.05 8.20 22.53
C PRO A 51 2.99 7.80 21.38
N TYR A 52 2.77 8.30 20.16
CA TYR A 52 3.56 7.93 18.98
C TYR A 52 4.50 9.07 18.53
N LYS A 53 5.38 9.53 19.41
CA LYS A 53 6.40 10.53 19.05
C LYS A 53 7.38 9.94 18.05
N GLY A 54 7.63 10.63 16.94
CA GLY A 54 8.61 10.22 15.95
C GLY A 54 8.26 10.65 14.53
N ARG A 55 8.99 10.07 13.57
CA ARG A 55 8.70 10.23 12.14
C ARG A 55 7.57 9.29 11.76
N HIS A 56 6.61 9.79 11.01
CA HIS A 56 5.49 9.03 10.45
C HIS A 56 5.51 9.13 8.95
N HIS A 57 5.03 8.09 8.29
CA HIS A 57 4.82 8.06 6.86
C HIS A 57 3.40 7.60 6.56
N VAL A 58 2.74 8.33 5.67
CA VAL A 58 1.48 7.95 5.04
C VAL A 58 1.80 7.60 3.61
N ASP A 59 1.61 6.34 3.27
CA ASP A 59 1.83 5.81 1.92
C ASP A 59 0.50 5.60 1.22
N VAL A 60 0.32 6.25 0.07
CA VAL A 60 -0.86 6.10 -0.76
C VAL A 60 -0.71 4.89 -1.68
N CYS A 61 -1.71 4.04 -1.68
CA CYS A 61 -1.85 2.86 -2.51
C CYS A 61 -3.17 2.91 -3.28
N LEU A 62 -3.42 1.94 -4.17
CA LEU A 62 -4.74 1.80 -4.79
C LEU A 62 -5.73 1.21 -3.78
N CYS A 63 -7.00 1.55 -3.91
CA CYS A 63 -8.05 0.94 -3.12
C CYS A 63 -8.29 -0.52 -3.59
N PRO A 64 -8.24 -1.53 -2.69
CA PRO A 64 -8.39 -2.94 -3.09
C PRO A 64 -9.70 -3.29 -3.78
N THR A 65 -10.77 -2.52 -3.53
CA THR A 65 -12.10 -2.75 -4.10
C THR A 65 -12.38 -1.91 -5.34
N ASP A 66 -11.59 -0.86 -5.59
CA ASP A 66 -11.78 0.06 -6.71
C ASP A 66 -10.44 0.65 -7.14
N SER A 67 -9.95 0.24 -8.31
CA SER A 67 -8.66 0.66 -8.85
C SER A 67 -8.62 2.11 -9.32
N GLN A 68 -9.76 2.81 -9.38
CA GLN A 68 -9.83 4.25 -9.65
C GLN A 68 -9.71 5.10 -8.38
N LYS A 69 -9.71 4.45 -7.21
CA LYS A 69 -9.65 5.09 -5.89
C LYS A 69 -8.34 4.77 -5.18
N TYR A 70 -8.12 5.50 -4.10
CA TYR A 70 -6.89 5.49 -3.32
C TYR A 70 -7.15 4.98 -1.91
N SER A 71 -6.16 4.34 -1.33
CA SER A 71 -6.14 3.90 0.06
C SER A 71 -4.82 4.34 0.69
N PHE A 72 -4.69 4.27 2.01
CA PHE A 72 -3.42 4.58 2.67
C PHE A 72 -2.93 3.44 3.57
N SER A 73 -1.61 3.37 3.77
CA SER A 73 -0.99 2.60 4.84
C SER A 73 -0.09 3.50 5.69
N LEU A 74 0.04 3.16 6.97
CA LEU A 74 0.83 3.91 7.94
C LEU A 74 2.14 3.18 8.25
N ARG A 75 3.22 3.95 8.36
CA ARG A 75 4.52 3.49 8.86
C ARG A 75 5.05 4.42 9.95
N TYR A 76 5.48 3.82 11.05
CA TYR A 76 6.13 4.52 12.17
C TYR A 76 7.65 4.36 12.05
N GLY A 77 8.37 5.47 11.93
CA GLY A 77 9.81 5.50 11.71
C GLY A 77 10.20 4.82 10.38
N ASN A 78 11.28 4.04 10.42
CA ASN A 78 11.75 3.25 9.27
C ASN A 78 11.16 1.82 9.25
N SER A 79 10.18 1.53 10.11
CA SER A 79 9.57 0.21 10.19
C SER A 79 8.72 -0.10 8.95
N PHE A 80 8.45 -1.39 8.73
CA PHE A 80 7.48 -1.84 7.74
C PHE A 80 6.07 -1.32 8.09
N PRO A 81 5.14 -1.30 7.12
CA PRO A 81 3.74 -0.97 7.39
C PRO A 81 3.21 -1.80 8.54
N LEU A 82 2.46 -1.17 9.45
CA LEU A 82 1.79 -1.92 10.50
C LEU A 82 0.74 -2.83 9.83
N GLU A 83 0.74 -4.11 10.18
CA GLU A 83 -0.33 -5.03 9.77
C GLU A 83 -1.30 -5.17 10.95
N TRP A 84 -2.60 -5.04 10.67
CA TRP A 84 -3.69 -5.23 11.62
C TRP A 84 -4.77 -6.10 11.00
N GLU A 85 -5.68 -6.64 11.81
CA GLU A 85 -6.88 -7.26 11.25
C GLU A 85 -7.71 -6.19 10.55
N ASN A 86 -7.83 -6.32 9.23
CA ASN A 86 -8.65 -5.44 8.42
C ASN A 86 -9.83 -6.23 7.84
N PRO A 87 -11.03 -6.14 8.44
CA PRO A 87 -12.21 -6.83 7.92
C PRO A 87 -12.62 -6.31 6.54
N ASP A 88 -12.30 -5.06 6.21
CA ASP A 88 -12.60 -4.48 4.90
C ASP A 88 -11.69 -5.05 3.82
N TYR A 89 -10.39 -5.24 4.11
CA TYR A 89 -9.38 -5.76 3.19
C TYR A 89 -8.53 -6.90 3.80
N PRO A 90 -9.06 -8.14 3.91
CA PRO A 90 -8.32 -9.26 4.50
C PRO A 90 -7.01 -9.60 3.78
N GLU A 91 -6.94 -9.40 2.46
CA GLU A 91 -5.74 -9.63 1.65
C GLU A 91 -4.74 -8.46 1.73
N TYR A 92 -5.18 -7.29 2.18
CA TYR A 92 -4.37 -6.08 2.32
C TYR A 92 -4.53 -5.47 3.72
N PRO A 93 -4.08 -6.18 4.78
CA PRO A 93 -4.33 -5.82 6.18
C PRO A 93 -3.81 -4.44 6.56
N ARG A 94 -2.79 -3.94 5.86
CA ARG A 94 -2.16 -2.62 6.10
C ARG A 94 -2.86 -1.43 5.44
N LEU A 95 -3.82 -1.66 4.56
CA LEU A 95 -4.50 -0.59 3.82
C LEU A 95 -5.76 -0.14 4.56
N LYS A 96 -6.10 1.14 4.53
CA LYS A 96 -7.29 1.70 5.17
C LYS A 96 -7.99 2.70 4.26
N GLY A 97 -9.31 2.62 4.26
CA GLY A 97 -10.20 3.54 3.52
C GLY A 97 -10.09 3.46 2.00
N CYS A 98 -11.01 4.17 1.34
CA CYS A 98 -11.14 4.24 -0.12
C CYS A 98 -11.56 5.67 -0.53
N PHE A 99 -10.63 6.44 -1.05
CA PHE A 99 -10.72 7.89 -1.27
C PHE A 99 -10.66 8.25 -2.75
N ASN A 100 -11.19 9.40 -3.14
CA ASN A 100 -11.28 9.80 -4.55
C ASN A 100 -9.99 10.44 -5.06
N SER A 101 -9.11 10.90 -4.16
CA SER A 101 -7.82 11.47 -4.52
C SER A 101 -6.67 11.00 -3.61
N PRO A 102 -5.42 11.08 -4.08
CA PRO A 102 -4.26 10.81 -3.24
C PRO A 102 -4.13 11.76 -2.05
N ASP A 103 -4.60 12.99 -2.18
CA ASP A 103 -4.53 13.99 -1.10
C ASP A 103 -5.53 13.69 0.01
N GLU A 104 -6.77 13.32 -0.34
CA GLU A 104 -7.76 12.83 0.64
C GLU A 104 -7.24 11.62 1.43
N ALA A 105 -6.54 10.69 0.75
CA ALA A 105 -5.94 9.54 1.42
C ALA A 105 -4.80 9.93 2.38
N ILE A 106 -4.05 11.00 2.06
CA ILE A 106 -3.00 11.53 2.95
C ILE A 106 -3.63 12.17 4.17
N ASP A 107 -4.63 13.05 3.97
CA ASP A 107 -5.29 13.77 5.05
C ASP A 107 -5.94 12.79 6.03
N ALA A 108 -6.64 11.77 5.52
CA ALA A 108 -7.22 10.71 6.35
C ALA A 108 -6.15 9.91 7.13
N GLY A 109 -5.00 9.62 6.51
CA GLY A 109 -3.90 8.94 7.19
C GLY A 109 -3.23 9.79 8.27
N ILE A 110 -3.17 11.11 8.08
CA ILE A 110 -2.70 12.04 9.11
C ILE A 110 -3.69 12.09 10.28
N GLU A 111 -4.99 12.22 9.98
CA GLU A 111 -6.05 12.21 10.99
C GLU A 111 -6.02 10.93 11.84
N GLU A 112 -5.83 9.77 11.22
CA GLU A 112 -5.69 8.48 11.92
C GLU A 112 -4.52 8.47 12.91
N ILE A 113 -3.35 9.01 12.52
CA ILE A 113 -2.18 9.10 13.43
C ILE A 113 -2.46 10.02 14.63
N TYR A 114 -3.32 11.02 14.48
CA TYR A 114 -3.73 11.91 15.56
C TYR A 114 -4.93 11.39 16.36
N SER A 115 -5.75 10.49 15.81
CA SER A 115 -6.87 9.86 16.54
C SER A 115 -6.41 8.77 17.50
N GLU A 116 -5.22 8.21 17.29
CA GLU A 116 -4.54 7.29 18.21
C GLU A 116 -3.93 7.97 19.47
N ASP A 117 -4.23 9.26 19.73
CA ASP A 117 -3.89 10.00 20.98
C ASP A 117 -4.85 9.66 22.14
#